data_AF-A0A098M4F4-F1
#
_entry.id   AF-A0A098M4F4-F1
#
_cell.length_a   1.000
_cell.length_b   1.000
_cell.length_c   1.000
_cell.angle_alpha   90.00
_cell.angle_beta   90.00
_cell.angle_gamma   90.00
#
_symmetry.space_group_name_H-M   'P 1'
#
loop_
_entity.id
_entity.type
_entity.pdbx_description
1 polymer ?
#
loop_
_entity_poly.entity_id
_entity_poly.type
_entity_poly.pdbx_seq_one_letter_code
_entity_poly.pdbx_strand_id
1 'polypeptide(L)'
;MKIKMLILLTVAILLSGCSMRGSSAIDWVDFVKLNGNSYSGSWESVIKNPNLVTREIVGEVKFKVSDVVTNPDYRTKDGDAAFLEKGTKLYRVEGFKTNEVIAARDKGSIGGYHLYVEDGFYKNVRQHYKDVIKDNVERVELFYLEDVNPYKTLVDDEKKRFIHLLESGKNTPNYTPQNKDGDPEYYKIVFYIDEPIAFRFTLVDDGINVFFSPWDTRLVDIEIRTLLQP
;
A
#
# COMPACT_ATOMS: atom_id res chain seq x y z
N MET A 1 21.46 -56.84 -34.17
CA MET A 1 20.18 -56.12 -33.96
C MET A 1 20.02 -55.52 -32.56
N LYS A 2 20.40 -56.22 -31.48
CA LYS A 2 20.17 -55.77 -30.09
C LYS A 2 20.89 -54.47 -29.67
N ILE A 3 22.13 -54.23 -30.16
CA ILE A 3 22.90 -53.02 -29.84
C ILE A 3 22.38 -51.76 -30.56
N LYS A 4 21.99 -51.86 -31.83
CA LYS A 4 21.37 -50.73 -32.57
C LYS A 4 20.03 -50.32 -31.96
N MET A 5 19.26 -51.30 -31.48
CA MET A 5 17.98 -51.08 -30.79
C MET A 5 18.15 -50.47 -29.40
N LEU A 6 19.23 -50.83 -28.68
CA LEU A 6 19.55 -50.24 -27.38
C LEU A 6 20.01 -48.77 -27.50
N ILE A 7 20.82 -48.44 -28.51
CA ILE A 7 21.27 -47.06 -28.79
C ILE A 7 20.08 -46.17 -29.21
N LEU A 8 19.15 -46.71 -30.00
CA LEU A 8 17.94 -45.98 -30.40
C LEU A 8 17.04 -45.67 -29.18
N LEU A 9 16.99 -46.58 -28.20
CA LEU A 9 16.21 -46.41 -26.97
C LEU A 9 16.85 -45.37 -26.03
N THR A 10 18.17 -45.33 -25.89
CA THR A 10 18.86 -44.30 -25.10
C THR A 10 18.76 -42.91 -25.72
N VAL A 11 18.84 -42.80 -27.05
CA VAL A 11 18.63 -41.52 -27.75
C VAL A 11 17.19 -41.01 -27.58
N ALA A 12 16.19 -41.89 -27.59
CA ALA A 12 14.79 -41.52 -27.37
C ALA A 12 14.53 -41.01 -25.92
N ILE A 13 15.19 -41.60 -24.92
CA ILE A 13 15.08 -41.15 -23.52
C ILE A 13 15.74 -39.78 -23.32
N LEU A 14 16.88 -39.52 -23.99
CA LEU A 14 17.57 -38.23 -23.96
C LEU A 14 16.79 -37.09 -24.64
N LEU A 15 15.92 -37.41 -25.60
CA LEU A 15 15.05 -36.44 -26.30
C LEU A 15 13.75 -36.12 -25.54
N SER A 16 13.46 -36.84 -24.44
CA SER A 16 12.24 -36.66 -23.63
C SER A 16 12.39 -35.59 -22.54
N GLY A 17 13.52 -34.88 -22.49
CA GLY A 17 13.75 -33.73 -21.64
C GLY A 17 12.97 -32.50 -22.11
N CYS A 18 11.66 -32.63 -22.33
CA CYS A 18 10.78 -31.49 -22.53
C CYS A 18 10.85 -30.63 -21.28
N SER A 19 11.32 -29.40 -21.45
CA SER A 19 11.37 -28.37 -20.44
C SER A 19 9.97 -28.15 -19.87
N MET A 20 9.69 -28.72 -18.70
CA MET A 20 8.67 -28.20 -17.79
C MET A 20 9.15 -26.83 -17.29
N ARG A 21 9.19 -25.83 -18.17
CA ARG A 21 9.16 -24.43 -17.74
C ARG A 21 7.72 -24.19 -17.30
N GLY A 22 7.43 -24.59 -16.06
CA GLY A 22 6.22 -24.14 -15.40
C GLY A 22 6.22 -22.63 -15.43
N SER A 23 5.21 -22.02 -16.05
CA SER A 23 4.95 -20.60 -15.90
C SER A 23 4.65 -20.37 -14.42
N SER A 24 5.65 -19.94 -13.66
CA SER A 24 5.44 -19.57 -12.28
C SER A 24 4.71 -18.23 -12.30
N ALA A 25 3.52 -18.19 -11.72
CA ALA A 25 2.88 -16.92 -11.41
C ALA A 25 3.68 -16.28 -10.28
N ILE A 26 4.28 -15.12 -10.55
CA ILE A 26 5.00 -14.34 -9.55
C ILE A 26 4.01 -13.36 -8.95
N ASP A 27 3.82 -13.44 -7.64
CA ASP A 27 3.08 -12.43 -6.89
C ASP A 27 4.02 -11.26 -6.58
N TRP A 28 3.77 -10.12 -7.23
CA TRP A 28 4.62 -8.95 -7.08
C TRP A 28 4.13 -8.08 -5.94
N VAL A 29 5.05 -7.61 -5.11
CA VAL A 29 4.78 -6.48 -4.22
C VAL A 29 4.90 -5.17 -5.02
N ASP A 30 4.20 -4.12 -4.61
CA ASP A 30 4.34 -2.83 -5.30
C ASP A 30 5.70 -2.21 -5.02
N PHE A 31 6.56 -2.13 -6.03
CA PHE A 31 7.91 -1.60 -5.91
C PHE A 31 8.33 -0.77 -7.12
N VAL A 32 9.36 0.05 -6.91
CA VAL A 32 10.15 0.75 -7.94
C VAL A 32 11.64 0.60 -7.63
N LYS A 33 12.47 0.33 -8.65
CA LYS A 33 13.93 0.38 -8.55
C LYS A 33 14.46 1.63 -9.24
N LEU A 34 15.20 2.47 -8.53
CA LEU A 34 15.73 3.71 -9.06
C LEU A 34 17.07 4.09 -8.41
N ASN A 35 18.08 4.34 -9.26
CA ASN A 35 19.42 4.78 -8.88
C ASN A 35 20.06 3.90 -7.79
N GLY A 36 19.92 2.58 -7.91
CA GLY A 36 20.43 1.60 -6.95
C GLY A 36 19.59 1.43 -5.68
N ASN A 37 18.50 2.20 -5.51
CA ASN A 37 17.60 2.11 -4.36
C ASN A 37 16.35 1.30 -4.70
N SER A 38 15.74 0.74 -3.66
CA SER A 38 14.49 -0.02 -3.73
C SER A 38 13.44 0.73 -2.95
N TYR A 39 12.31 1.00 -3.61
CA TYR A 39 11.19 1.68 -2.99
C TYR A 39 9.98 0.76 -3.02
N SER A 40 9.24 0.75 -1.92
CA SER A 40 7.96 0.06 -1.80
C SER A 40 6.82 1.08 -1.84
N GLY A 41 5.72 0.71 -2.51
CA GLY A 41 4.48 1.51 -2.50
C GLY A 41 3.94 1.63 -1.08
N SER A 42 3.64 2.86 -0.64
CA SER A 42 3.11 3.12 0.71
C SER A 42 1.59 3.25 0.67
N TRP A 43 0.92 2.33 1.37
CA TRP A 43 -0.53 2.31 1.51
C TRP A 43 -1.00 3.01 2.80
N GLU A 44 -0.09 3.42 3.66
CA GLU A 44 -0.38 4.09 4.93
C GLU A 44 -0.02 5.57 4.88
N SER A 45 0.62 6.03 3.80
CA SER A 45 1.06 7.41 3.61
C SER A 45 0.24 8.12 2.54
N VAL A 46 -0.20 9.33 2.84
CA VAL A 46 -0.89 10.22 1.89
C VAL A 46 -0.14 11.54 1.85
N ILE A 47 0.03 12.13 0.66
CA ILE A 47 0.61 13.47 0.59
C ILE A 47 -0.37 14.50 1.17
N LYS A 48 0.06 15.30 2.15
CA LYS A 48 -0.81 16.31 2.80
C LYS A 48 -1.35 17.33 1.81
N ASN A 49 -0.52 17.72 0.85
CA ASN A 49 -0.85 18.69 -0.18
C ASN A 49 -0.18 18.27 -1.51
N PRO A 50 -0.91 18.13 -2.63
CA PRO A 50 -0.34 17.76 -3.92
C PRO A 50 0.82 18.66 -4.40
N ASN A 51 0.87 19.92 -3.95
CA ASN A 51 1.94 20.88 -4.28
C ASN A 51 3.29 20.53 -3.63
N LEU A 52 3.30 19.64 -2.62
CA LEU A 52 4.53 19.11 -2.03
C LEU A 52 5.19 18.07 -2.93
N VAL A 53 4.47 17.52 -3.92
CA VAL A 53 5.09 16.79 -5.01
C VAL A 53 5.51 17.79 -6.08
N THR A 54 6.83 17.91 -6.26
CA THR A 54 7.41 18.94 -7.11
C THR A 54 7.31 18.59 -8.59
N ARG A 55 7.68 19.54 -9.45
CA ARG A 55 7.79 19.30 -10.89
C ARG A 55 9.10 18.63 -11.29
N GLU A 56 10.03 18.44 -10.36
CA GLU A 56 11.32 17.81 -10.61
C GLU A 56 11.15 16.30 -10.82
N ILE A 57 11.55 15.83 -11.99
CA ILE A 57 11.54 14.41 -12.35
C ILE A 57 12.86 13.81 -11.88
N VAL A 58 12.79 12.84 -10.97
CA VAL A 58 13.96 12.15 -10.39
C VAL A 58 14.20 10.79 -11.02
N GLY A 59 13.23 10.29 -11.80
CA GLY A 59 13.31 9.01 -12.47
C GLY A 59 12.16 8.78 -13.44
N GLU A 60 12.27 7.68 -14.19
CA GLU A 60 11.24 7.21 -15.10
C GLU A 60 11.24 5.68 -15.11
N VAL A 61 10.06 5.09 -15.08
CA VAL A 61 9.86 3.65 -15.22
C VAL A 61 10.21 3.23 -16.64
N LYS A 62 11.18 2.32 -16.78
CA LYS A 62 11.65 1.78 -18.05
C LYS A 62 10.98 0.46 -18.39
N PHE A 63 10.49 -0.28 -17.39
CA PHE A 63 9.94 -1.61 -17.56
C PHE A 63 8.95 -1.97 -16.44
N LYS A 64 7.76 -2.44 -16.81
CA LYS A 64 6.75 -2.97 -15.89
C LYS A 64 6.91 -4.49 -15.82
N VAL A 65 7.21 -5.03 -14.63
CA VAL A 65 7.54 -6.45 -14.50
C VAL A 65 6.31 -7.36 -14.41
N SER A 66 5.19 -6.90 -13.82
CA SER A 66 4.03 -7.75 -13.52
C SER A 66 3.42 -8.44 -14.73
N ASP A 67 3.49 -7.79 -15.89
CA ASP A 67 2.79 -8.25 -17.09
C ASP A 67 3.70 -9.13 -17.99
N VAL A 68 5.01 -9.09 -17.75
CA VAL A 68 6.02 -9.62 -18.70
C VAL A 68 6.91 -10.69 -18.07
N VAL A 69 7.24 -10.55 -16.79
CA VAL A 69 8.21 -11.42 -16.12
C VAL A 69 7.50 -12.62 -15.50
N THR A 70 7.78 -13.79 -16.07
CA THR A 70 7.30 -15.10 -15.58
C THR A 70 8.43 -15.99 -15.05
N ASN A 71 9.68 -15.53 -15.16
CA ASN A 71 10.85 -16.24 -14.68
C ASN A 71 11.16 -15.84 -13.22
N PRO A 72 11.03 -16.75 -12.23
CA PRO A 72 11.33 -16.45 -10.83
C PRO A 72 12.80 -16.10 -10.58
N ASP A 73 13.70 -16.45 -11.50
CA ASP A 73 15.13 -16.08 -11.42
C ASP A 73 15.40 -14.65 -11.90
N TYR A 74 14.38 -13.91 -12.38
CA TYR A 74 14.57 -12.52 -12.76
C TYR A 74 15.09 -11.70 -11.58
N ARG A 75 16.05 -10.82 -11.87
CA ARG A 75 16.61 -9.89 -10.90
C ARG A 75 16.23 -8.48 -11.33
N THR A 76 15.37 -7.86 -10.54
CA THR A 76 14.91 -6.49 -10.74
C THR A 76 16.09 -5.52 -10.74
N LYS A 77 16.02 -4.49 -11.58
CA LYS A 77 17.10 -3.51 -11.81
C LYS A 77 16.54 -2.10 -11.98
N ASP A 78 17.40 -1.09 -11.97
CA ASP A 78 16.99 0.32 -12.13
C ASP A 78 16.10 0.57 -13.35
N GLY A 79 14.96 1.22 -13.09
CA GLY A 79 13.89 1.47 -14.05
C GLY A 79 12.80 0.40 -14.06
N ASP A 80 12.94 -0.70 -13.33
CA ASP A 80 11.86 -1.66 -13.14
C ASP A 80 10.84 -1.13 -12.12
N ALA A 81 9.57 -1.35 -12.40
CA ALA A 81 8.46 -1.19 -11.45
C ALA A 81 7.54 -2.41 -11.51
N ALA A 82 6.92 -2.74 -10.39
CA ALA A 82 5.94 -3.83 -10.32
C ALA A 82 4.75 -3.53 -11.23
N PHE A 83 4.04 -2.43 -10.93
CA PHE A 83 2.74 -2.12 -11.50
C PHE A 83 2.67 -0.82 -12.30
N LEU A 84 3.65 0.08 -12.14
CA LEU A 84 3.66 1.33 -12.90
C LEU A 84 3.96 1.07 -14.38
N GLU A 85 3.21 1.75 -15.24
CA GLU A 85 3.42 1.67 -16.69
C GLU A 85 4.78 2.24 -17.11
N LYS A 86 5.35 1.67 -18.17
CA LYS A 86 6.56 2.21 -18.79
C LYS A 86 6.34 3.66 -19.22
N GLY A 87 7.31 4.53 -18.93
CA GLY A 87 7.24 5.97 -19.18
C GLY A 87 6.68 6.78 -18.02
N THR A 88 6.17 6.13 -16.96
CA THR A 88 5.69 6.83 -15.76
C THR A 88 6.84 7.61 -15.13
N LYS A 89 6.61 8.92 -14.92
CA LYS A 89 7.57 9.82 -14.29
C LYS A 89 7.48 9.72 -12.77
N LEU A 90 8.64 9.74 -12.13
CA LEU A 90 8.79 9.74 -10.68
C LEU A 90 9.26 11.12 -10.25
N TYR A 91 8.64 11.67 -9.22
CA TYR A 91 8.80 13.06 -8.81
C TYR A 91 9.41 13.17 -7.41
N ARG A 92 10.18 14.24 -7.19
CA ARG A 92 10.68 14.61 -5.85
C ARG A 92 9.53 15.07 -4.96
N VAL A 93 9.56 14.65 -3.70
CA VAL A 93 8.67 15.12 -2.63
C VAL A 93 9.40 16.12 -1.75
N GLU A 94 8.80 17.28 -1.49
CA GLU A 94 9.34 18.28 -0.56
C GLU A 94 9.45 17.73 0.86
N GLY A 95 10.53 18.09 1.55
CA GLY A 95 10.83 17.59 2.90
C GLY A 95 11.56 16.24 2.95
N PHE A 96 11.73 15.55 1.80
CA PHE A 96 12.45 14.29 1.71
C PHE A 96 13.56 14.33 0.67
N LYS A 97 14.62 13.56 0.90
CA LYS A 97 15.62 13.27 -0.13
C LYS A 97 15.04 12.32 -1.16
N THR A 98 15.62 12.35 -2.36
CA THR A 98 15.20 11.48 -3.47
C THR A 98 15.45 10.00 -3.21
N ASN A 99 16.33 9.66 -2.25
CA ASN A 99 16.57 8.31 -1.74
C ASN A 99 15.80 7.99 -0.45
N GLU A 100 14.77 8.76 -0.12
CA GLU A 100 13.89 8.53 1.04
C GLU A 100 12.45 8.33 0.57
N VAL A 101 11.88 9.30 -0.16
CA VAL A 101 10.52 9.24 -0.68
C VAL A 101 10.44 9.85 -2.08
N ILE A 102 9.75 9.15 -2.98
CA ILE A 102 9.40 9.63 -4.32
C ILE A 102 7.90 9.43 -4.57
N ALA A 103 7.36 10.10 -5.59
CA ALA A 103 5.94 10.02 -5.92
C ALA A 103 5.70 9.71 -7.39
N ALA A 104 4.64 8.95 -7.68
CA ALA A 104 4.09 8.78 -9.02
C ALA A 104 2.68 9.38 -9.07
N ARG A 105 2.29 10.00 -10.19
CA ARG A 105 0.90 10.47 -10.34
C ARG A 105 -0.03 9.27 -10.36
N ASP A 106 -1.07 9.34 -9.55
CA ASP A 106 -2.13 8.36 -9.53
C ASP A 106 -3.45 9.04 -9.18
N LYS A 107 -4.39 9.06 -10.12
CA LYS A 107 -5.71 9.67 -9.92
C LYS A 107 -6.58 8.87 -8.94
N GLY A 108 -6.27 7.59 -8.71
CA GLY A 108 -6.92 6.73 -7.73
C GLY A 108 -6.38 6.91 -6.30
N SER A 109 -5.32 7.70 -6.12
CA SER A 109 -4.75 7.99 -4.81
C SER A 109 -5.30 9.31 -4.25
N ILE A 110 -5.51 9.34 -2.92
CA ILE A 110 -5.84 10.58 -2.19
C ILE A 110 -4.69 11.58 -2.42
N GLY A 111 -5.03 12.79 -2.84
CA GLY A 111 -4.04 13.81 -3.21
C GLY A 111 -3.40 13.61 -4.60
N GLY A 112 -3.84 12.63 -5.39
CA GLY A 112 -3.45 12.45 -6.79
C GLY A 112 -2.06 11.85 -7.02
N TYR A 113 -1.42 11.33 -5.96
CA TYR A 113 -0.11 10.70 -6.03
C TYR A 113 -0.04 9.45 -5.16
N HIS A 114 0.57 8.40 -5.70
CA HIS A 114 1.02 7.26 -4.93
C HIS A 114 2.46 7.50 -4.46
N LEU A 115 2.74 7.26 -3.19
CA LEU A 115 4.05 7.47 -2.58
C LEU A 115 4.84 6.17 -2.56
N TYR A 116 6.10 6.27 -2.95
CA TYR A 116 7.08 5.18 -2.90
C TYR A 116 8.16 5.57 -1.92
N VAL A 117 8.39 4.71 -0.94
CA VAL A 117 9.31 4.96 0.17
C VAL A 117 10.45 3.97 0.09
N GLU A 118 11.68 4.46 0.24
CA GLU A 118 12.86 3.62 0.24
C GLU A 118 12.80 2.60 1.39
N ASP A 119 13.13 1.34 1.11
CA ASP A 119 12.91 0.21 2.01
C ASP A 119 13.60 0.38 3.38
N GLY A 120 14.81 0.95 3.42
CA GLY A 120 15.55 1.27 4.64
C GLY A 120 14.99 2.46 5.42
N PHE A 121 14.31 3.39 4.72
CA PHE A 121 13.63 4.56 5.29
C PHE A 121 12.18 4.28 5.70
N TYR A 122 11.59 3.16 5.28
CA TYR A 122 10.17 2.85 5.51
C TYR A 122 9.73 2.96 6.98
N LYS A 123 10.58 2.55 7.91
CA LYS A 123 10.35 2.65 9.38
C LYS A 123 10.20 4.09 9.91
N ASN A 124 10.69 5.08 9.16
CA ASN A 124 10.65 6.49 9.56
C ASN A 124 9.32 7.16 9.18
N VAL A 125 8.61 6.63 8.18
CA VAL A 125 7.33 7.17 7.70
C VAL A 125 6.14 6.27 8.01
N ARG A 126 6.38 4.98 8.26
CA ARG A 126 5.34 4.06 8.70
C ARG A 126 5.06 4.30 10.19
N GLN A 127 3.86 4.77 10.50
CA GLN A 127 3.39 4.87 11.88
C GLN A 127 2.21 3.93 12.10
N HIS A 128 2.30 3.09 13.13
CA HIS A 128 1.09 2.45 13.63
C HIS A 128 0.20 3.52 14.25
N TYR A 129 -1.11 3.29 14.28
CA TYR A 129 -2.04 4.26 14.87
C TYR A 129 -1.64 4.66 16.30
N LYS A 130 -1.14 3.70 17.09
CA LYS A 130 -0.64 3.94 18.46
C LYS A 130 0.55 4.93 18.51
N ASP A 131 1.37 4.99 17.46
CA ASP A 131 2.58 5.81 17.39
C ASP A 131 2.29 7.24 16.92
N VAL A 132 1.10 7.49 16.35
CA VAL A 132 0.67 8.83 15.97
C VAL A 132 0.63 9.71 17.21
N ILE A 133 1.22 10.91 17.15
CA ILE A 133 1.13 11.92 18.21
C ILE A 133 -0.19 12.69 18.00
N LYS A 134 -1.21 12.35 18.79
CA LYS A 134 -2.60 12.82 18.57
C LYS A 134 -2.73 14.34 18.71
N ASP A 135 -1.91 14.96 19.55
CA ASP A 135 -1.89 16.41 19.75
C ASP A 135 -1.43 17.18 18.51
N ASN A 136 -0.67 16.54 17.62
CA ASN A 136 -0.19 17.14 16.37
C ASN A 136 -1.19 16.98 15.22
N VAL A 137 -2.34 16.32 15.44
CA VAL A 137 -3.37 16.14 14.40
C VAL A 137 -4.11 17.45 14.20
N GLU A 138 -3.95 18.05 13.02
CA GLU A 138 -4.63 19.27 12.60
C GLU A 138 -6.11 18.99 12.34
N ARG A 139 -6.37 17.99 11.49
CA ARG A 139 -7.71 17.53 11.08
C ARG A 139 -7.71 16.04 10.77
N VAL A 140 -8.91 15.46 10.78
CA VAL A 140 -9.16 14.09 10.33
C VAL A 140 -10.13 14.12 9.16
N GLU A 141 -9.83 13.39 8.10
CA GLU A 141 -10.74 13.24 6.96
C GLU A 141 -11.20 11.79 6.84
N LEU A 142 -12.48 11.61 6.55
CA LEU A 142 -13.14 10.33 6.39
C LEU A 142 -13.53 10.12 4.93
N PHE A 143 -13.23 8.93 4.42
CA PHE A 143 -13.47 8.52 3.03
C PHE A 143 -14.13 7.14 3.03
N TYR A 144 -15.01 6.90 2.06
CA TYR A 144 -15.35 5.53 1.68
C TYR A 144 -14.13 4.86 1.06
N LEU A 145 -14.05 3.52 1.13
CA LEU A 145 -12.87 2.76 0.69
C LEU A 145 -12.42 3.10 -0.74
N GLU A 146 -13.36 3.27 -1.67
CA GLU A 146 -13.07 3.53 -3.09
C GLU A 146 -12.89 5.02 -3.41
N ASP A 147 -13.22 5.91 -2.49
CA ASP A 147 -13.27 7.35 -2.77
C ASP A 147 -11.93 8.04 -2.53
N VAL A 148 -11.59 8.99 -3.39
CA VAL A 148 -10.38 9.83 -3.24
C VAL A 148 -10.66 11.20 -2.63
N ASN A 149 -11.94 11.55 -2.48
CA ASN A 149 -12.40 12.78 -1.85
C ASN A 149 -13.07 12.44 -0.52
N PRO A 150 -12.86 13.23 0.54
CA PRO A 150 -13.47 12.96 1.81
C PRO A 150 -14.97 13.28 1.77
N TYR A 151 -15.79 12.44 2.38
CA TYR A 151 -17.20 12.75 2.61
C TYR A 151 -17.39 13.57 3.89
N LYS A 152 -16.40 13.57 4.79
CA LYS A 152 -16.42 14.34 6.04
C LYS A 152 -15.03 14.78 6.46
N THR A 153 -14.93 15.99 7.00
CA THR A 153 -13.72 16.55 7.60
C THR A 153 -14.02 16.95 9.04
N LEU A 154 -13.28 16.37 9.98
CA LEU A 154 -13.41 16.62 11.41
C LEU A 154 -12.33 17.59 11.87
N VAL A 155 -12.76 18.66 12.54
CA VAL A 155 -11.90 19.68 13.15
C VAL A 155 -12.30 19.89 14.61
N ASP A 156 -11.49 20.64 15.36
CA ASP A 156 -11.77 21.09 16.73
C ASP A 156 -12.38 20.00 17.65
N ASP A 157 -13.61 20.20 18.12
CA ASP A 157 -14.24 19.32 19.09
C ASP A 157 -14.73 17.99 18.48
N GLU A 158 -15.16 17.98 17.22
CA GLU A 158 -15.51 16.74 16.52
C GLU A 158 -14.27 15.84 16.35
N LYS A 159 -13.13 16.45 15.99
CA LYS A 159 -11.83 15.75 15.94
C LYS A 159 -11.47 15.17 17.30
N LYS A 160 -11.56 15.96 18.38
CA LYS A 160 -11.24 15.49 19.74
C LYS A 160 -12.15 14.33 20.16
N ARG A 161 -13.45 14.44 19.91
CA ARG A 161 -14.42 13.36 20.19
C ARG A 161 -14.08 12.11 19.39
N PHE A 162 -13.79 12.24 18.10
CA PHE A 162 -13.42 11.11 17.25
C PHE A 162 -12.17 10.39 17.75
N ILE A 163 -11.09 11.13 18.02
CA ILE A 163 -9.85 10.57 18.57
C ILE A 163 -10.13 9.90 19.93
N HIS A 164 -10.94 10.51 20.80
CA HIS A 164 -11.30 9.92 22.08
C HIS A 164 -12.01 8.57 21.92
N LEU A 165 -12.96 8.44 20.99
CA LEU A 165 -13.69 7.19 20.72
C LEU A 165 -12.79 6.08 20.13
N LEU A 166 -11.77 6.46 19.36
CA LEU A 166 -10.75 5.53 18.88
C LEU A 166 -9.85 5.05 20.04
N GLU A 167 -9.45 5.95 20.91
CA GLU A 167 -8.57 5.69 22.06
C GLU A 167 -9.29 5.00 23.22
N SER A 168 -10.62 5.10 23.36
CA SER A 168 -11.38 4.37 24.39
C SER A 168 -11.58 2.88 24.06
N GLY A 169 -11.20 2.46 22.85
CA GLY A 169 -11.29 1.09 22.39
C GLY A 169 -10.44 0.07 23.18
N LYS A 170 -10.48 -1.19 22.74
CA LYS A 170 -9.72 -2.30 23.33
C LYS A 170 -9.02 -3.14 22.26
N ASN A 171 -7.74 -3.42 22.51
CA ASN A 171 -6.96 -4.33 21.68
C ASN A 171 -7.54 -5.75 21.80
N THR A 172 -7.92 -6.30 20.66
CA THR A 172 -8.62 -7.58 20.53
C THR A 172 -8.01 -8.34 19.34
N PRO A 173 -6.75 -8.81 19.44
CA PRO A 173 -5.99 -9.35 18.31
C PRO A 173 -6.60 -10.62 17.68
N ASN A 174 -7.45 -11.33 18.43
CA ASN A 174 -8.15 -12.53 17.96
C ASN A 174 -9.60 -12.24 17.54
N TYR A 175 -9.97 -10.97 17.34
CA TYR A 175 -11.31 -10.62 16.88
C TYR A 175 -11.52 -11.13 15.45
N THR A 176 -12.65 -11.79 15.22
CA THR A 176 -13.07 -12.23 13.90
C THR A 176 -14.27 -11.39 13.48
N PRO A 177 -14.19 -10.67 12.34
CA PRO A 177 -15.30 -9.88 11.83
C PRO A 177 -16.58 -10.69 11.70
N GLN A 178 -17.70 -10.09 12.08
CA GLN A 178 -19.00 -10.75 12.08
C GLN A 178 -19.82 -10.30 10.88
N ASN A 179 -20.00 -11.15 9.87
CA ASN A 179 -20.73 -10.78 8.64
C ASN A 179 -22.22 -11.17 8.74
N LYS A 180 -22.85 -10.93 9.89
CA LYS A 180 -24.21 -11.44 10.16
C LYS A 180 -25.27 -10.73 9.30
N ASP A 181 -25.10 -9.43 9.11
CA ASP A 181 -26.10 -8.56 8.48
C ASP A 181 -25.66 -8.05 7.09
N GLY A 182 -24.50 -8.50 6.59
CA GLY A 182 -23.95 -8.13 5.30
C GLY A 182 -22.42 -8.19 5.26
N ASP A 183 -21.85 -7.75 4.15
CA ASP A 183 -20.41 -7.51 4.05
C ASP A 183 -20.03 -6.30 4.91
N PRO A 184 -18.84 -6.31 5.57
CA PRO A 184 -18.38 -5.16 6.34
C PRO A 184 -18.23 -3.91 5.49
N GLU A 185 -18.50 -2.76 6.08
CA GLU A 185 -18.23 -1.45 5.48
C GLU A 185 -16.81 -1.01 5.82
N TYR A 186 -16.10 -0.53 4.80
CA TYR A 186 -14.70 -0.11 4.91
C TYR A 186 -14.56 1.38 4.70
N TYR A 187 -13.84 2.02 5.62
CA TYR A 187 -13.56 3.44 5.62
C TYR A 187 -12.06 3.67 5.62
N LYS A 188 -11.62 4.73 4.94
CA LYS A 188 -10.26 5.27 5.10
C LYS A 188 -10.34 6.49 6.00
N ILE A 189 -9.45 6.55 6.96
CA ILE A 189 -9.27 7.69 7.86
C ILE A 189 -7.90 8.27 7.58
N VAL A 190 -7.83 9.57 7.31
CA VAL A 190 -6.57 10.27 7.10
C VAL A 190 -6.36 11.29 8.22
N PHE A 191 -5.28 11.09 8.99
CA PHE A 191 -4.82 12.02 10.01
C PHE A 191 -3.80 12.97 9.40
N TYR A 192 -4.19 14.22 9.21
CA TYR A 192 -3.28 15.26 8.75
C TYR A 192 -2.58 15.89 9.94
N ILE A 193 -1.25 15.84 9.93
CA ILE A 193 -0.37 16.43 10.92
C ILE A 193 0.46 17.55 10.28
N ASP A 194 1.24 18.28 11.08
CA ASP A 194 2.15 19.31 10.59
C ASP A 194 3.42 18.73 9.94
N GLU A 195 3.24 17.78 9.02
CA GLU A 195 4.30 17.13 8.24
C GLU A 195 3.84 16.97 6.78
N PRO A 196 4.77 16.78 5.82
CA PRO A 196 4.40 16.64 4.41
C PRO A 196 3.55 15.38 4.11
N ILE A 197 3.65 14.35 4.94
CA ILE A 197 2.91 13.09 4.82
C ILE A 197 1.88 12.98 5.95
N ALA A 198 0.64 12.70 5.56
CA ALA A 198 -0.46 12.33 6.44
C ALA A 198 -0.57 10.80 6.58
N PHE A 199 -1.16 10.33 7.67
CA PHE A 199 -1.31 8.90 7.96
C PHE A 199 -2.70 8.41 7.62
N ARG A 200 -2.76 7.33 6.83
CA ARG A 200 -3.98 6.65 6.42
C ARG A 200 -4.14 5.34 7.18
N PHE A 201 -5.31 5.15 7.78
CA PHE A 201 -5.71 3.89 8.41
C PHE A 201 -7.04 3.42 7.85
N THR A 202 -7.25 2.11 7.91
CA THR A 202 -8.54 1.49 7.59
C THR A 202 -9.32 1.27 8.86
N LEU A 203 -10.57 1.72 8.85
CA LEU A 203 -11.57 1.40 9.86
C LEU A 203 -12.66 0.55 9.21
N VAL A 204 -13.07 -0.51 9.91
CA VAL A 204 -14.03 -1.48 9.40
C VAL A 204 -15.22 -1.52 10.34
N ASP A 205 -16.42 -1.40 9.80
CA ASP A 205 -17.68 -1.63 10.51
C ASP A 205 -18.30 -2.93 10.03
N ASP A 206 -18.36 -3.95 10.87
CA ASP A 206 -18.98 -5.24 10.53
C ASP A 206 -20.44 -5.35 10.95
N GLY A 207 -21.08 -4.22 11.28
CA GLY A 207 -22.46 -4.15 11.76
C GLY A 207 -22.61 -4.45 13.25
N ILE A 208 -21.64 -5.12 13.88
CA ILE A 208 -21.64 -5.39 15.34
C ILE A 208 -20.61 -4.51 16.05
N ASN A 209 -19.38 -4.47 15.57
CA ASN A 209 -18.30 -3.65 16.09
C ASN A 209 -17.65 -2.83 14.99
N VAL A 210 -16.93 -1.80 15.42
CA VAL A 210 -16.04 -1.01 14.56
C VAL A 210 -14.61 -1.24 15.01
N PHE A 211 -13.66 -1.42 14.08
CA PHE A 211 -12.29 -1.78 14.43
C PHE A 211 -11.22 -1.32 13.44
N PHE A 212 -9.99 -1.13 13.96
CA PHE A 212 -8.78 -0.95 13.14
C PHE A 212 -8.24 -2.29 12.64
N SER A 213 -7.66 -2.30 11.44
CA SER A 213 -7.00 -3.45 10.82
C SER A 213 -5.93 -2.94 9.82
N PRO A 214 -4.86 -3.70 9.51
CA PRO A 214 -4.53 -5.06 9.95
C PRO A 214 -3.51 -5.18 11.10
N TRP A 215 -2.79 -4.11 11.43
CA TRP A 215 -1.61 -4.22 12.31
C TRP A 215 -1.94 -4.39 13.79
N ASP A 216 -3.02 -3.77 14.25
CA ASP A 216 -3.52 -3.87 15.63
C ASP A 216 -5.05 -3.98 15.55
N THR A 217 -5.61 -5.19 15.67
CA THR A 217 -7.07 -5.34 15.72
C THR A 217 -7.58 -4.77 17.02
N ARG A 218 -8.13 -3.56 16.96
CA ARG A 218 -8.65 -2.81 18.10
C ARG A 218 -10.12 -2.50 17.84
N LEU A 219 -10.99 -3.03 18.68
CA LEU A 219 -12.40 -2.66 18.71
C LEU A 219 -12.49 -1.26 19.30
N VAL A 220 -13.06 -0.31 18.57
CA VAL A 220 -13.24 1.07 19.03
C VAL A 220 -14.63 1.25 19.63
N ASP A 221 -14.87 2.40 20.25
CA ASP A 221 -16.18 2.70 20.82
C ASP A 221 -17.27 2.69 19.74
N ILE A 222 -18.39 2.04 20.03
CA ILE A 222 -19.50 1.89 19.08
C ILE A 222 -20.15 3.22 18.72
N GLU A 223 -20.05 4.22 19.60
CA GLU A 223 -20.55 5.57 19.36
C GLU A 223 -19.86 6.21 18.16
N ILE A 224 -18.69 5.72 17.73
CA ILE A 224 -18.00 6.22 16.54
C ILE A 224 -18.86 6.13 15.27
N ARG A 225 -19.81 5.19 15.19
CA ARG A 225 -20.76 5.07 14.07
C ARG A 225 -21.52 6.37 13.81
N THR A 226 -21.85 7.11 14.88
CA THR A 226 -22.51 8.42 14.79
C THR A 226 -21.69 9.48 14.06
N LEU A 227 -20.38 9.25 13.90
CA LEU A 227 -19.47 10.12 13.18
C LEU A 227 -19.14 9.60 11.77
N LEU A 228 -19.21 8.28 11.55
CA LEU A 228 -18.92 7.63 10.28
C LEU A 228 -20.10 7.72 9.30
N GLN A 229 -21.32 7.56 9.80
CA GLN A 229 -22.53 7.64 9.00
C GLN A 229 -22.98 9.11 8.86
N PRO A 230 -23.52 9.50 7.69
CA PRO A 230 -24.02 10.85 7.44
C PRO A 230 -25.23 11.22 8.31
#